data_AF-A0A7G8HL14-F1
#
_entry.id   AF-A0A7G8HL14-F1
#
_cell.length_a   1.000
_cell.length_b   1.000
_cell.length_c   1.000
_cell.angle_alpha   90.00
_cell.angle_beta   90.00
_cell.angle_gamma   90.00
#
_symmetry.space_group_name_H-M   'P 1'
#
loop_
_entity.id
_entity.type
_entity.pdbx_description
1 polymer ?
#
loop_
_entity_poly.entity_id
_entity_poly.type
_entity_poly.pdbx_seq_one_letter_code
_entity_poly.pdbx_strand_id
1 'polypeptide(L)'
;MLVGDELLSKARALSNRPEDEIARGCGYVGPSGRVLRKSFYRALVEAKGYKLPSNSPSPGGARGRQAEFRTRVHGNGNLLIGHAYTRRLGLTPGQEFRIELNKDTGTIALNPMNDSDSPQHNVEH
;
A
#
# COMPACT_ATOMS: atom_id res chain seq x y z
N MET A 1 6.67 -17.21 -5.97
CA MET A 1 7.15 -17.64 -4.65
C MET A 1 7.01 -19.15 -4.55
N LEU A 2 8.02 -19.83 -4.02
CA LEU A 2 8.03 -21.29 -3.83
C LEU A 2 7.22 -21.68 -2.59
N VAL A 3 6.61 -22.86 -2.56
CA VAL A 3 5.88 -23.39 -1.39
C VAL A 3 6.21 -24.89 -1.20
N GLY A 4 5.84 -25.46 -0.06
CA GLY A 4 6.00 -26.91 0.19
C GLY A 4 7.46 -27.40 0.09
N ASP A 5 7.66 -28.59 -0.49
CA ASP A 5 8.98 -29.23 -0.56
C ASP A 5 9.98 -28.44 -1.41
N GLU A 6 9.52 -27.77 -2.48
CA GLU A 6 10.37 -26.92 -3.32
C GLU A 6 10.95 -25.74 -2.53
N LEU A 7 10.13 -25.13 -1.66
CA LEU A 7 10.56 -24.08 -0.76
C LEU A 7 11.62 -24.59 0.22
N LEU A 8 11.40 -25.77 0.82
CA LEU A 8 12.35 -26.35 1.78
C LEU A 8 13.68 -26.71 1.10
N SER A 9 13.64 -27.30 -0.08
CA SER A 9 14.83 -27.66 -0.85
C SER A 9 15.65 -26.43 -1.21
N LYS A 10 14.99 -25.39 -1.76
CA LYS A 10 15.67 -24.14 -2.14
C LYS A 10 16.19 -23.37 -0.93
N ALA A 11 15.43 -23.29 0.16
CA ALA A 11 15.86 -22.60 1.37
C ALA A 11 17.07 -23.29 2.01
N ARG A 12 17.14 -24.63 1.98
CA ARG A 12 18.32 -25.39 2.43
C ARG A 12 19.54 -25.10 1.57
N ALA A 13 19.38 -25.10 0.24
CA ALA A 13 20.47 -24.81 -0.69
C ALA A 13 21.04 -23.39 -0.53
N LEU A 14 20.27 -22.45 0.00
CA LEU A 14 20.66 -21.06 0.24
C LEU A 14 20.97 -20.76 1.72
N SER A 15 21.02 -21.78 2.59
CA SER A 15 21.16 -21.60 4.04
C SER A 15 22.46 -20.92 4.50
N ASN A 16 23.45 -20.81 3.61
CA ASN A 16 24.69 -20.07 3.83
C ASN A 16 24.56 -18.55 3.58
N ARG A 17 23.38 -18.06 3.18
CA ARG A 17 23.12 -16.65 2.87
C ARG A 17 22.32 -15.97 3.97
N PRO A 18 22.33 -14.62 4.05
CA PRO A 18 21.41 -13.91 4.91
C PRO A 18 19.97 -14.20 4.51
N GLU A 19 19.10 -14.23 5.51
CA GLU A 19 17.71 -14.63 5.37
C GLU A 19 16.92 -13.85 4.31
N ASP A 20 17.22 -12.55 4.13
CA ASP A 20 16.62 -11.73 3.09
C ASP A 20 16.94 -12.24 1.68
N GLU A 21 18.16 -12.71 1.45
CA GLU A 21 18.56 -13.27 0.18
C GLU A 21 17.95 -14.65 -0.04
N ILE A 22 17.80 -15.45 1.02
CA ILE A 22 17.07 -16.73 0.96
C ILE A 22 15.62 -16.46 0.56
N ALA A 23 14.95 -15.55 1.25
CA ALA A 23 13.56 -15.18 0.97
C ALA A 23 13.40 -14.65 -0.46
N ARG A 24 14.29 -13.77 -0.93
CA ARG A 24 14.31 -13.31 -2.33
C ARG A 24 14.53 -14.46 -3.31
N GLY A 25 15.48 -15.35 -3.04
CA GLY A 25 15.79 -16.52 -3.86
C GLY A 25 14.66 -17.55 -3.93
N CYS A 26 13.80 -17.58 -2.92
CA CYS A 26 12.55 -18.36 -2.88
C CYS A 26 11.35 -17.59 -3.45
N GLY A 27 11.53 -16.36 -3.96
CA GLY A 27 10.52 -15.55 -4.61
C GLY A 27 9.60 -14.75 -3.68
N TYR A 28 10.00 -14.52 -2.42
CA TYR A 28 9.27 -13.72 -1.44
C TYR A 28 9.69 -12.24 -1.48
N VAL A 29 9.45 -11.62 -2.63
CA VAL A 29 9.72 -10.20 -2.88
C VAL A 29 8.48 -9.53 -3.47
N GLY A 30 8.11 -8.37 -2.93
CA GLY A 30 7.00 -7.57 -3.42
C GLY A 30 7.38 -6.71 -4.63
N PRO A 31 6.39 -6.10 -5.31
CA PRO A 31 6.62 -5.26 -6.49
C PRO A 31 7.57 -4.08 -6.27
N SER A 32 7.66 -3.57 -5.03
CA SER A 32 8.60 -2.51 -4.64
C SER A 32 10.02 -3.01 -4.31
N GLY A 33 10.31 -4.29 -4.54
CA GLY A 33 11.60 -4.90 -4.17
C GLY A 33 11.73 -5.23 -2.67
N ARG A 34 10.69 -4.99 -1.87
CA ARG A 34 10.66 -5.30 -0.43
C ARG A 34 10.52 -6.80 -0.19
N VAL A 35 11.31 -7.34 0.73
CA VAL A 35 11.23 -8.75 1.15
C VAL A 35 9.96 -8.99 1.97
N LEU A 36 9.24 -10.06 1.64
CA LEU A 36 8.01 -10.48 2.31
C LEU A 36 8.29 -11.51 3.42
N ARG A 37 9.10 -11.14 4.43
CA ARG A 37 9.56 -12.05 5.50
C ARG A 37 8.42 -12.81 6.18
N LYS A 38 7.34 -12.13 6.56
CA LYS A 38 6.18 -12.76 7.21
C LYS A 38 5.56 -13.88 6.37
N SER A 39 5.45 -13.67 5.06
CA SER A 39 4.94 -14.67 4.11
C SER A 39 5.92 -15.83 3.93
N PHE A 40 7.23 -15.53 3.89
CA PHE A 40 8.29 -16.53 3.79
C PHE A 40 8.31 -17.48 4.98
N TYR A 41 8.33 -16.95 6.20
CA TYR A 41 8.31 -17.77 7.42
C TYR A 41 7.06 -18.62 7.52
N ARG A 42 5.91 -18.03 7.22
CA ARG A 42 4.65 -18.77 7.23
C ARG A 42 4.72 -19.97 6.30
N ALA A 43 5.19 -19.79 5.08
CA ALA A 43 5.30 -20.88 4.12
C ALA A 43 6.34 -21.94 4.54
N LEU A 44 7.43 -21.56 5.22
CA LEU A 44 8.37 -22.52 5.80
C LEU A 44 7.72 -23.37 6.90
N VAL A 45 6.89 -22.74 7.74
CA VAL A 45 6.18 -23.41 8.83
C VAL A 45 5.08 -24.33 8.26
N GLU A 46 4.32 -23.87 7.26
CA GLU A 46 3.34 -24.69 6.54
C GLU A 46 4.00 -25.88 5.82
N ALA A 47 5.13 -25.66 5.15
CA ALA A 47 5.87 -26.72 4.46
C ALA A 47 6.44 -27.78 5.41
N LYS A 48 6.70 -27.41 6.68
CA LYS A 48 7.07 -28.36 7.75
C LYS A 48 5.88 -29.13 8.34
N GLY A 49 4.66 -28.90 7.84
CA GLY A 49 3.45 -29.61 8.26
C GLY A 49 2.69 -28.96 9.41
N TYR A 50 3.09 -27.76 9.86
CA TYR A 50 2.34 -27.05 10.90
C TYR A 50 1.13 -26.34 10.28
N LYS A 51 -0.07 -26.60 10.83
CA LYS A 51 -1.29 -25.88 10.45
C LYS A 51 -1.32 -24.53 11.16
N LEU A 52 -1.03 -23.44 10.44
CA LEU A 52 -1.30 -22.11 10.97
C LEU A 52 -2.80 -21.79 10.87
N PRO A 53 -3.36 -21.05 11.83
CA PRO A 53 -4.72 -20.51 11.70
C PRO A 53 -4.82 -19.71 10.40
N SER A 54 -5.89 -19.96 9.64
CA SER A 54 -6.09 -19.41 8.30
C SER A 54 -6.43 -17.92 8.32
N ASN A 55 -5.50 -17.07 8.74
CA ASN A 55 -5.53 -15.66 8.35
C ASN A 55 -4.84 -15.56 6.99
N SER A 56 -5.41 -16.13 5.94
CA SER A 56 -4.92 -15.98 4.58
C SER A 56 -4.96 -14.51 4.15
N PRO A 57 -3.83 -13.83 3.91
CA PRO A 57 -3.83 -12.76 2.93
C PRO A 57 -3.83 -13.49 1.57
N SER A 58 -4.96 -13.46 0.87
CA SER A 58 -5.06 -14.05 -0.47
C SER A 58 -3.87 -13.61 -1.35
N PRO A 59 -3.14 -14.55 -1.98
CA PRO A 59 -2.12 -14.24 -2.96
C PRO A 59 -2.83 -13.88 -4.28
N GLY A 60 -3.39 -12.67 -4.33
CA GLY A 60 -4.17 -12.25 -5.49
C GLY A 60 -5.10 -11.10 -5.17
N GLY A 61 -4.65 -9.90 -5.50
CA GLY A 61 -5.39 -8.66 -5.40
C GLY A 61 -5.23 -8.00 -4.02
N ALA A 62 -4.80 -6.75 -3.88
CA ALA A 62 -5.22 -5.63 -4.71
C ALA A 62 -6.59 -5.84 -5.38
N ARG A 63 -7.52 -6.57 -4.72
CA ARG A 63 -8.93 -6.21 -4.82
C ARG A 63 -8.96 -4.88 -4.10
N GLY A 64 -8.63 -3.83 -4.86
CA GLY A 64 -8.84 -2.46 -4.44
C GLY A 64 -10.22 -2.48 -3.81
N ARG A 65 -10.27 -2.13 -2.52
CA ARG A 65 -11.54 -2.00 -1.80
C ARG A 65 -12.48 -1.31 -2.78
N GLN A 66 -13.59 -1.98 -3.11
CA GLN A 66 -14.57 -1.33 -3.95
C GLN A 66 -14.86 0.02 -3.30
N ALA A 67 -14.94 1.06 -4.11
CA ALA A 67 -15.22 2.40 -3.61
C ALA A 67 -16.62 2.38 -3.00
N GLU A 68 -16.70 2.16 -1.68
CA GLU A 68 -17.96 2.22 -0.91
C GLU A 68 -18.48 3.66 -0.78
N PHE A 69 -17.81 4.64 -1.40
CA PHE A 69 -18.03 6.08 -1.25
C PHE A 69 -18.04 6.53 0.22
N ARG A 70 -17.31 5.80 1.06
CA ARG A 70 -17.17 6.03 2.49
C ARG A 70 -15.71 5.97 2.88
N THR A 71 -15.31 6.89 3.74
CA THR A 71 -14.02 6.92 4.41
C THR A 71 -14.24 7.40 5.85
N ARG A 72 -13.30 7.12 6.75
CA ARG A 72 -13.37 7.56 8.14
C ARG A 72 -12.13 8.39 8.45
N VAL A 73 -12.28 9.35 9.35
CA VAL A 73 -11.13 10.04 9.94
C VAL A 73 -10.29 8.99 10.67
N HIS A 74 -9.02 8.92 10.33
CA HIS A 74 -8.08 7.99 10.94
C HIS A 74 -7.74 8.45 12.37
N GLY A 75 -7.16 7.57 13.19
CA GLY A 75 -6.81 7.91 14.59
C GLY A 75 -5.83 9.08 14.74
N ASN A 76 -5.15 9.46 13.66
CA ASN A 76 -4.28 10.65 13.60
C ASN A 76 -5.00 11.93 13.13
N GLY A 77 -6.32 11.91 12.95
CA GLY A 77 -7.10 13.07 12.52
C GLY A 77 -7.17 13.28 11.00
N ASN A 78 -6.46 12.49 10.20
CA ASN A 78 -6.44 12.68 8.74
C ASN A 78 -7.60 11.94 8.06
N LEU A 79 -8.15 12.57 7.01
CA LEU A 79 -9.08 11.95 6.07
C LEU A 79 -8.33 11.60 4.78
N LEU A 80 -8.43 10.34 4.35
CA LEU A 80 -7.74 9.88 3.14
C LEU A 80 -8.71 9.61 1.99
N ILE A 81 -8.40 10.18 0.82
CA ILE A 81 -9.08 9.88 -0.44
C ILE A 81 -8.29 8.77 -1.16
N GLY A 82 -8.91 7.61 -1.31
CA GLY A 82 -8.29 6.45 -1.96
C GLY A 82 -8.11 6.63 -3.47
N HIS A 83 -7.14 5.93 -4.04
CA HIS A 83 -6.79 5.97 -5.46
C HIS A 83 -7.96 5.63 -6.41
N ALA A 84 -8.96 4.86 -5.94
CA ALA A 84 -10.15 4.55 -6.73
C ALA A 84 -10.99 5.81 -7.08
N TYR A 85 -11.02 6.82 -6.19
CA TYR A 85 -11.73 8.07 -6.42
C TYR A 85 -10.90 9.02 -7.28
N THR A 86 -9.62 9.19 -6.97
CA THR A 86 -8.74 10.08 -7.74
C THR A 86 -8.57 9.61 -9.19
N ARG A 87 -8.49 8.30 -9.44
CA ARG A 87 -8.49 7.75 -10.80
C ARG A 87 -9.81 7.99 -11.54
N ARG A 88 -10.97 7.87 -10.86
CA ARG A 88 -12.29 8.16 -11.47
C ARG A 88 -12.44 9.63 -11.85
N LEU A 89 -11.79 10.52 -11.11
CA LEU A 89 -11.71 11.95 -11.42
C LEU A 89 -10.59 12.29 -12.42
N GLY A 90 -9.80 11.31 -12.88
CA GLY A 90 -8.71 11.54 -13.82
C GLY A 90 -7.53 12.33 -13.23
N LEU A 91 -7.36 12.33 -11.90
CA LEU A 91 -6.32 13.12 -11.26
C LEU A 91 -4.92 12.52 -11.50
N THR A 92 -3.94 13.38 -11.74
CA THR A 92 -2.54 13.01 -11.96
C THR A 92 -1.67 13.41 -10.76
N PRO A 93 -0.56 12.69 -10.52
CA PRO A 93 0.42 13.12 -9.52
C PRO A 93 0.90 14.55 -9.79
N GLY A 94 1.01 15.37 -8.73
CA GLY A 94 1.44 16.76 -8.82
C GLY A 94 0.31 17.77 -9.00
N GLN A 95 -0.94 17.36 -9.24
CA GLN A 95 -2.07 18.28 -9.25
C GLN A 95 -2.36 18.82 -7.85
N GLU A 96 -2.57 20.14 -7.76
CA GLU A 96 -2.85 20.85 -6.53
C GLU A 96 -4.31 21.32 -6.46
N PHE A 97 -4.83 21.39 -5.24
CA PHE A 97 -6.21 21.78 -4.96
C PHE A 97 -6.25 22.72 -3.77
N ARG A 98 -7.07 23.78 -3.88
CA ARG A 98 -7.46 24.63 -2.76
C ARG A 98 -8.54 23.89 -1.98
N ILE A 99 -8.34 23.81 -0.65
CA ILE A 99 -9.31 23.20 0.26
C ILE A 99 -10.23 24.30 0.79
N GLU A 100 -11.53 24.13 0.56
CA GLU A 100 -12.56 25.00 1.13
C GLU A 100 -13.38 24.22 2.16
N LEU A 101 -13.56 24.83 3.33
CA LEU A 101 -14.32 24.27 4.44
C LEU A 101 -15.63 25.02 4.56
N ASN A 102 -16.75 24.34 4.30
CA ASN A 102 -18.07 24.89 4.56
C ASN A 102 -18.58 24.36 5.91
N LYS A 103 -18.55 25.22 6.93
CA LYS A 103 -18.93 24.86 8.31
C LYS A 103 -20.43 24.64 8.46
N ASP A 104 -21.24 25.36 7.69
CA ASP A 104 -22.71 25.30 7.77
C ASP A 104 -23.24 23.97 7.23
N THR A 105 -22.65 23.47 6.14
CA THR A 105 -23.00 22.18 5.53
C THR A 105 -22.12 21.03 6.03
N GLY A 106 -21.02 21.32 6.73
CA GLY A 106 -20.03 20.33 7.15
C GLY A 106 -19.27 19.68 5.99
N THR A 107 -19.18 20.34 4.83
CA THR A 107 -18.54 19.79 3.63
C THR A 107 -17.12 20.33 3.44
N ILE A 108 -16.28 19.50 2.81
CA ILE A 108 -14.95 19.87 2.35
C ILE A 108 -14.98 19.82 0.82
N ALA A 109 -14.70 20.95 0.17
CA ALA A 109 -14.58 21.04 -1.28
C ALA A 109 -13.10 21.12 -1.68
N LEU A 110 -12.75 20.46 -2.79
CA LEU A 110 -11.42 20.50 -3.38
C LEU A 110 -11.53 21.18 -4.74
N ASN A 111 -11.00 22.40 -4.85
CA ASN A 111 -11.05 23.20 -6.07
C ASN A 111 -9.67 23.14 -6.76
N PRO A 112 -9.58 22.72 -8.04
CA PRO A 112 -8.30 22.66 -8.74
C PRO A 112 -7.60 24.03 -8.71
N MET A 113 -6.32 24.06 -8.38
CA MET A 113 -5.50 25.26 -8.53
C MET A 113 -4.87 25.22 -9.93
N ASN A 114 -5.15 26.24 -10.73
CA ASN A 114 -4.36 26.50 -11.93
C ASN A 114 -3.07 27.20 -11.49
N ASP A 115 -1.96 26.99 -12.21
CA ASP A 115 -0.65 27.61 -11.94
C ASP A 115 -0.73 29.14 -11.70
N SER A 116 -1.74 29.80 -12.25
CA SER A 116 -1.99 31.24 -12.14
C SER A 116 -2.50 31.72 -10.77
N ASP A 117 -2.88 30.83 -9.85
CA ASP A 117 -3.49 31.16 -8.56
C ASP A 117 -2.48 31.13 -7.39
N SER A 118 -1.19 31.18 -7.74
CA SER A 118 -0.09 31.35 -6.80
C SER A 118 -0.21 32.71 -6.10
N PRO A 119 -0.36 32.78 -4.77
CA PRO A 119 -0.36 34.06 -4.07
C PRO A 119 1.00 34.74 -4.26
N GLN A 120 1.02 35.87 -4.96
CA GLN A 120 2.17 36.77 -5.01
C GLN A 120 2.53 37.16 -3.57
N HIS A 121 3.63 36.61 -3.08
CA HIS A 121 4.21 36.99 -1.79
C HIS A 121 4.73 38.43 -1.94
N ASN A 122 3.94 39.40 -1.51
CA ASN A 122 4.35 40.80 -1.47
C ASN A 122 5.32 40.96 -0.30
N VAL A 123 6.63 40.90 -0.58
CA VAL A 123 7.67 41.26 0.39
C VAL A 123 7.87 42.78 0.27
N GLU A 124 7.25 43.52 1.18
CA GLU A 124 7.50 44.95 1.34
C GLU A 124 8.85 45.15 2.05
N HIS A 125 9.68 46.00 1.47
CA HIS A 125 11.06 46.30 1.89
C HIS A 125 11.13 47.24 3.10
#